data_AF-A0A2V9T9B1-F1
#
_entry.id   AF-A0A2V9T9B1-F1
#
_cell.length_a   1.000
_cell.length_b   1.000
_cell.length_c   1.000
_cell.angle_alpha   90.00
_cell.angle_beta   90.00
_cell.angle_gamma   90.00
#
_symmetry.space_group_name_H-M   'P 1'
#
loop_
_entity.id
_entity.type
_entity.pdbx_description
1 polymer ?
#
loop_
_entity_poly.entity_id
_entity_poly.type
_entity_poly.pdbx_seq_one_letter_code
_entity_poly.pdbx_strand_id
1 'polypeptide(L)'
;MQISDEEETGVGSLVVLPAPPHPDRFFEVRLQLLDKSPGLTAVCAGYELKEWRKQQLAGHLIKWLPEFALTHSELKRLEGPHNAADLIAKAAHTVYMSDKYQKRGEIGELLLHVICREVFKTHPAITKYFYKDSANNTVKGFDAVHVIATETGLELWLGESKFYKEISEAISAAIADLKAHTGRDYMRSEFMVIRNMLDKSWPYADRLEKLIHPNVSLDRYSRRCVSRCC
;
A
#
# COMPACT_ATOMS: atom_id res chain seq x y z
N MET A 1 44.06 -35.50 26.82
CA MET A 1 42.93 -35.57 25.88
C MET A 1 42.09 -34.32 26.11
N GLN A 2 42.50 -33.23 25.48
CA GLN A 2 41.71 -31.99 25.40
C GLN A 2 40.73 -32.20 24.25
N ILE A 3 39.44 -32.04 24.51
CA ILE A 3 38.44 -31.84 23.47
C ILE A 3 38.02 -30.39 23.62
N SER A 4 38.45 -29.58 22.66
CA SER A 4 37.97 -28.22 22.42
C SER A 4 36.55 -28.32 21.87
N ASP A 5 35.59 -27.76 22.61
CA ASP A 5 34.24 -27.52 22.11
C ASP A 5 34.32 -26.32 21.15
N GLU A 6 34.25 -26.62 19.84
CA GLU A 6 34.08 -25.60 18.81
C GLU A 6 32.62 -25.11 18.81
N GLU A 7 32.57 -23.79 18.71
CA GLU A 7 31.45 -22.88 18.69
C GLU A 7 30.60 -23.05 17.41
N GLU A 8 29.37 -23.52 17.52
CA GLU A 8 28.34 -23.30 16.49
C GLU A 8 27.24 -22.36 17.02
N THR A 9 27.56 -21.06 17.03
CA THR A 9 26.53 -20.02 17.05
C THR A 9 25.91 -19.91 15.65
N GLY A 10 24.93 -20.76 15.37
CA GLY A 10 24.08 -20.67 14.18
C GLY A 10 23.18 -19.43 14.26
N VAL A 11 23.69 -18.26 13.89
CA VAL A 11 22.87 -17.08 13.58
C VAL A 11 22.11 -17.42 12.30
N GLY A 12 20.84 -17.82 12.45
CA GLY A 12 19.92 -18.01 11.34
C GLY A 12 19.87 -16.74 10.50
N SER A 13 20.47 -16.79 9.32
CA SER A 13 20.48 -15.73 8.33
C SER A 13 19.05 -15.30 8.00
N LEU A 14 18.70 -14.06 8.36
CA LEU A 14 17.42 -13.44 8.06
C LEU A 14 17.16 -13.42 6.55
N VAL A 15 16.05 -14.03 6.11
CA VAL A 15 15.52 -13.76 4.78
C VAL A 15 14.61 -12.54 4.87
N VAL A 16 15.20 -11.34 4.94
CA VAL A 16 14.49 -10.12 4.54
C VAL A 16 14.38 -10.21 3.03
N LEU A 17 13.21 -10.62 2.52
CA LEU A 17 12.99 -10.62 1.09
C LEU A 17 13.17 -9.18 0.57
N PRO A 18 13.95 -8.98 -0.51
CA PRO A 18 14.20 -7.65 -1.03
C PRO A 18 12.88 -6.98 -1.39
N ALA A 19 12.73 -5.71 -1.02
CA ALA A 19 11.55 -4.94 -1.39
C ALA A 19 11.37 -4.99 -2.92
N PRO A 20 10.12 -5.06 -3.42
CA PRO A 20 9.89 -5.15 -4.85
C PRO A 20 10.49 -3.93 -5.54
N PRO A 21 11.05 -4.09 -6.76
CA PRO A 21 11.67 -3.00 -7.49
C PRO A 21 10.72 -1.81 -7.56
N HIS A 22 11.24 -0.62 -7.31
CA HIS A 22 10.47 0.60 -7.26
C HIS A 22 11.23 1.76 -7.91
N PRO A 23 10.54 2.79 -8.43
CA PRO A 23 11.18 4.01 -8.92
C PRO A 23 12.08 4.66 -7.86
N ASP A 24 13.05 5.46 -8.32
CA ASP A 24 13.92 6.26 -7.44
C ASP A 24 13.11 7.17 -6.51
N ARG A 25 13.68 7.46 -5.35
CA ARG A 25 13.04 8.31 -4.34
C ARG A 25 12.76 9.72 -4.90
N PHE A 26 11.55 10.21 -4.64
CA PHE A 26 11.13 11.58 -4.99
C PHE A 26 10.75 12.41 -3.76
N PHE A 27 10.09 11.80 -2.77
CA PHE A 27 9.58 12.48 -1.59
C PHE A 27 10.66 12.67 -0.51
N GLU A 28 10.77 13.90 -0.03
CA GLU A 28 11.53 14.21 1.17
C GLU A 28 10.69 13.90 2.41
N VAL A 29 11.22 13.08 3.31
CA VAL A 29 10.60 12.87 4.63
C VAL A 29 11.00 14.06 5.49
N ARG A 30 10.03 14.90 5.85
CA ARG A 30 10.24 16.13 6.65
C ARG A 30 10.15 15.85 8.14
N LEU A 31 9.30 14.91 8.52
CA LEU A 31 9.08 14.50 9.90
C LEU A 31 8.68 13.04 9.93
N GLN A 32 9.22 12.28 10.87
CA GLN A 32 8.81 10.91 11.13
C GLN A 32 8.87 10.64 12.64
N LEU A 33 7.70 10.48 13.25
CA LEU A 33 7.51 10.22 14.68
C LEU A 33 6.82 8.86 14.83
N LEU A 34 7.61 7.78 14.80
CA LEU A 34 7.08 6.40 14.88
C LEU A 34 6.92 5.92 16.33
N ASP A 35 7.52 6.62 17.30
CA ASP A 35 7.40 6.35 18.73
C ASP A 35 6.07 6.85 19.33
N LYS A 36 5.31 7.65 18.58
CA LYS A 36 4.00 8.18 18.99
C LYS A 36 2.87 7.24 18.61
N SER A 37 1.77 7.33 19.35
CA SER A 37 0.52 6.60 19.06
C SER A 37 -0.65 7.59 18.96
N PRO A 38 -1.17 7.87 17.75
CA PRO A 38 -0.73 7.33 16.47
C PRO A 38 0.62 7.91 16.02
N GLY A 39 1.37 7.13 15.24
CA GLY A 39 2.62 7.59 14.64
C GLY A 39 2.34 8.60 13.52
N LEU A 40 3.27 9.53 13.28
CA LEU A 40 3.13 10.58 12.27
C LEU A 40 4.28 10.50 11.25
N THR A 41 3.97 10.68 9.97
CA THR A 41 4.99 10.85 8.93
C THR A 41 4.54 11.94 7.98
N ALA A 42 5.37 12.97 7.82
CA ALA A 42 5.14 14.07 6.90
C ALA A 42 6.16 14.01 5.76
N VAL A 43 5.66 14.06 4.53
CA VAL A 43 6.48 14.04 3.32
C VAL A 43 6.23 15.29 2.48
N CYS A 44 7.22 15.65 1.66
CA CYS A 44 7.15 16.80 0.77
C CYS A 44 7.64 16.44 -0.63
N ALA A 45 6.94 16.90 -1.66
CA ALA A 45 7.33 16.77 -3.07
C ALA A 45 8.51 17.70 -3.46
N GLY A 46 8.90 18.61 -2.56
CA GLY A 46 9.94 19.59 -2.77
C GLY A 46 9.43 20.89 -3.40
N TYR A 47 10.23 21.94 -3.22
CA TYR A 47 9.98 23.30 -3.72
C TYR A 47 11.31 23.85 -4.23
N GLU A 48 11.35 24.33 -5.47
CA GLU A 48 12.57 24.81 -6.12
C GLU A 48 12.27 26.07 -6.93
N LEU A 49 13.21 27.01 -6.96
CA LEU A 49 13.12 28.24 -7.77
C LEU A 49 11.80 29.03 -7.60
N LYS A 50 11.27 29.07 -6.37
CA LYS A 50 9.97 29.69 -6.02
C LYS A 50 8.74 28.98 -6.58
N GLU A 51 8.87 27.73 -7.00
CA GLU A 51 7.78 26.92 -7.52
C GLU A 51 7.71 25.53 -6.89
N TRP A 52 6.50 25.02 -6.74
CA TRP A 52 6.27 23.64 -6.35
C TRP A 52 6.58 22.71 -7.52
N ARG A 53 7.23 21.58 -7.24
CA ARG A 53 7.65 20.57 -8.23
C ARG A 53 6.49 19.74 -8.80
N LYS A 54 5.42 20.39 -9.23
CA LYS A 54 4.15 19.76 -9.63
C LYS A 54 4.30 18.87 -10.87
N GLN A 55 5.05 19.34 -11.87
CA GLN A 55 5.27 18.57 -13.11
C GLN A 55 6.12 17.32 -12.84
N GLN A 56 7.15 17.47 -12.01
CA GLN A 56 8.03 16.40 -11.59
C GLN A 56 7.28 15.39 -10.72
N LEU A 57 6.40 15.85 -9.82
CA LEU A 57 5.51 14.99 -9.04
C LEU A 57 4.58 14.20 -9.96
N ALA A 58 3.93 14.85 -10.93
CA ALA A 58 3.07 14.15 -11.89
C ALA A 58 3.85 13.09 -12.69
N GLY A 59 5.03 13.45 -13.19
CA GLY A 59 5.93 12.52 -13.88
C GLY A 59 6.39 11.36 -12.98
N HIS A 60 6.61 11.60 -11.69
CA HIS A 60 6.92 10.56 -10.72
C HIS A 60 5.74 9.61 -10.52
N LEU A 61 4.54 10.14 -10.26
CA LEU A 61 3.32 9.35 -10.04
C LEU A 61 3.00 8.44 -11.25
N ILE A 62 3.24 8.91 -12.47
CA ILE A 62 3.04 8.11 -13.69
C ILE A 62 3.89 6.83 -13.68
N LYS A 63 5.11 6.86 -13.13
CA LYS A 63 5.98 5.69 -13.03
C LYS A 63 5.42 4.58 -12.13
N TRP A 64 4.53 4.95 -11.21
CA TRP A 64 3.91 4.02 -10.26
C TRP A 64 2.58 3.43 -10.77
N LEU A 65 2.01 3.98 -11.85
CA LEU A 65 0.73 3.52 -12.39
C LEU A 65 0.69 2.02 -12.68
N PRO A 66 1.73 1.39 -13.25
CA PRO A 66 1.69 -0.05 -13.49
C PRO A 66 1.51 -0.83 -12.19
N GLU A 67 2.32 -0.54 -11.15
CA GLU A 67 2.22 -1.23 -9.85
C GLU A 67 0.87 -0.97 -9.15
N PHE A 68 0.34 0.24 -9.31
CA PHE A 68 -0.90 0.66 -8.69
C PHE A 68 -2.16 0.07 -9.38
N ALA A 69 -2.15 -0.07 -10.70
CA ALA A 69 -3.35 -0.43 -11.47
C ALA A 69 -3.43 -1.91 -11.86
N LEU A 70 -2.30 -2.62 -11.92
CA LEU A 70 -2.22 -3.99 -12.43
C LEU A 70 -2.15 -5.02 -11.30
N THR A 71 -2.64 -6.23 -11.55
CA THR A 71 -2.43 -7.38 -10.64
C THR A 71 -0.98 -7.84 -10.65
N HIS A 72 -0.56 -8.61 -9.63
CA HIS A 72 0.80 -9.17 -9.57
C HIS A 72 1.15 -10.01 -10.81
N SER A 73 0.21 -10.82 -11.29
CA SER A 73 0.35 -11.61 -12.51
C SER A 73 0.51 -10.73 -13.76
N GLU A 74 -0.19 -9.59 -13.83
CA GLU A 74 -0.07 -8.64 -14.94
C GLU A 74 1.27 -7.90 -14.91
N LEU A 75 1.71 -7.48 -13.72
CA LEU A 75 3.01 -6.87 -13.52
C LEU A 75 4.15 -7.77 -13.96
N LYS A 76 4.10 -9.07 -13.61
CA LYS A 76 5.09 -10.04 -14.11
C LYS A 76 5.10 -10.16 -15.63
N ARG A 77 3.97 -9.93 -16.30
CA ARG A 77 3.92 -9.94 -17.77
C ARG A 77 4.55 -8.70 -18.41
N LEU A 78 4.70 -7.59 -17.69
CA LEU A 78 5.39 -6.37 -18.19
C LEU A 78 6.87 -6.60 -18.48
N GLU A 79 7.47 -7.67 -17.94
CA GLU A 79 8.87 -8.02 -18.19
C GLU A 79 9.12 -8.40 -19.66
N GLY A 80 8.07 -8.57 -20.47
CA GLY A 80 8.17 -8.77 -21.92
C GLY A 80 8.21 -7.46 -22.72
N PRO A 81 9.07 -7.33 -23.75
CA PRO A 81 9.22 -6.08 -24.50
C PRO A 81 8.02 -5.71 -25.39
N HIS A 82 7.13 -6.66 -25.72
CA HIS A 82 6.08 -6.47 -26.71
C HIS A 82 4.71 -6.07 -26.14
N ASN A 83 4.52 -6.12 -24.82
CA ASN A 83 3.22 -5.81 -24.16
C ASN A 83 3.30 -4.67 -23.14
N ALA A 84 4.49 -4.13 -22.89
CA ALA A 84 4.72 -3.08 -21.90
C ALA A 84 3.91 -1.81 -22.22
N ALA A 85 3.89 -1.37 -23.49
CA ALA A 85 3.14 -0.21 -23.92
C ALA A 85 1.63 -0.38 -23.68
N ASP A 86 1.06 -1.53 -24.03
CA ASP A 86 -0.37 -1.81 -23.87
C ASP A 86 -0.78 -1.87 -22.40
N LEU A 87 0.04 -2.47 -21.54
CA LEU A 87 -0.22 -2.57 -20.10
C LEU A 87 -0.04 -1.21 -19.38
N ILE A 88 0.93 -0.38 -19.80
CA ILE A 88 1.05 1.00 -19.33
C ILE A 88 -0.14 1.84 -19.79
N ALA A 89 -0.55 1.71 -21.05
CA ALA A 89 -1.72 2.38 -21.60
C ALA A 89 -2.99 1.95 -20.87
N LYS A 90 -3.13 0.65 -20.57
CA LYS A 90 -4.22 0.11 -19.72
C LYS A 90 -4.20 0.76 -18.35
N ALA A 91 -3.06 0.74 -17.64
CA ALA A 91 -2.92 1.35 -16.32
C ALA A 91 -3.30 2.85 -16.34
N ALA A 92 -2.83 3.59 -17.33
CA ALA A 92 -3.17 5.00 -17.52
C ALA A 92 -4.66 5.21 -17.82
N HIS A 93 -5.25 4.44 -18.74
CA HIS A 93 -6.67 4.51 -19.05
C HIS A 93 -7.53 4.26 -17.81
N THR A 94 -7.17 3.23 -17.05
CA THR A 94 -7.84 2.84 -15.82
C THR A 94 -7.83 3.95 -14.76
N VAL A 95 -6.74 4.73 -14.65
CA VAL A 95 -6.62 5.83 -13.67
C VAL A 95 -7.16 7.17 -14.19
N TYR A 96 -6.98 7.50 -15.48
CA TYR A 96 -7.25 8.83 -16.02
C TYR A 96 -8.50 8.96 -16.90
N MET A 97 -9.01 7.86 -17.47
CA MET A 97 -10.12 7.89 -18.45
C MET A 97 -11.43 7.30 -17.93
N SER A 98 -11.51 6.94 -16.65
CA SER A 98 -12.81 6.64 -16.05
C SER A 98 -13.68 7.92 -16.07
N ASP A 99 -14.98 7.81 -16.40
CA ASP A 99 -15.94 8.94 -16.43
C ASP A 99 -16.04 9.72 -15.10
N LYS A 100 -15.34 9.23 -14.06
CA LYS A 100 -15.19 9.83 -12.74
C LYS A 100 -13.87 10.60 -12.57
N TYR A 101 -13.09 10.92 -13.63
CA TYR A 101 -11.86 11.70 -13.54
C TYR A 101 -12.01 13.06 -12.79
N GLN A 102 -13.24 13.60 -12.68
CA GLN A 102 -13.53 14.73 -11.80
C GLN A 102 -13.42 14.44 -10.28
N LYS A 103 -13.23 13.18 -9.87
CA LYS A 103 -13.09 12.76 -8.47
C LYS A 103 -11.61 12.70 -8.08
N ARG A 104 -11.14 13.77 -7.44
CA ARG A 104 -9.79 13.91 -6.86
C ARG A 104 -9.30 12.73 -6.01
N GLY A 105 -10.19 11.85 -5.54
CA GLY A 105 -9.85 10.71 -4.69
C GLY A 105 -8.80 9.77 -5.29
N GLU A 106 -8.83 9.53 -6.61
CA GLU A 106 -7.95 8.55 -7.27
C GLU A 106 -6.47 8.94 -7.21
N ILE A 107 -6.17 10.24 -7.33
CA ILE A 107 -4.81 10.77 -7.14
C ILE A 107 -4.38 10.63 -5.68
N GLY A 108 -5.32 10.70 -4.73
CA GLY A 108 -5.08 10.47 -3.31
C GLY A 108 -4.70 9.02 -3.03
N GLU A 109 -5.44 8.07 -3.59
CA GLU A 109 -5.17 6.63 -3.49
C GLU A 109 -3.76 6.32 -4.05
N LEU A 110 -3.43 6.87 -5.22
CA LEU A 110 -2.11 6.72 -5.83
C LEU A 110 -1.01 7.34 -4.97
N LEU A 111 -1.21 8.56 -4.44
CA LEU A 111 -0.24 9.21 -3.55
C LEU A 111 0.01 8.38 -2.29
N LEU A 112 -1.05 7.90 -1.65
CA LEU A 112 -0.97 7.02 -0.48
C LEU A 112 -0.18 5.74 -0.80
N HIS A 113 -0.46 5.10 -1.94
CA HIS A 113 0.29 3.95 -2.41
C HIS A 113 1.78 4.25 -2.57
N VAL A 114 2.13 5.34 -3.27
CA VAL A 114 3.53 5.75 -3.50
C VAL A 114 4.24 6.04 -2.18
N ILE A 115 3.62 6.75 -1.25
CA ILE A 115 4.21 7.04 0.07
C ILE A 115 4.45 5.75 0.85
N CYS A 116 3.47 4.83 0.87
CA CYS A 116 3.61 3.52 1.51
C CYS A 116 4.77 2.71 0.91
N ARG A 117 4.97 2.74 -0.40
CA ARG A 117 6.04 2.00 -1.09
C ARG A 117 7.39 2.66 -0.91
N GLU A 118 7.48 3.96 -1.14
CA GLU A 118 8.72 4.69 -1.19
C GLU A 118 9.34 4.85 0.21
N VAL A 119 8.52 5.22 1.21
CA VAL A 119 8.98 5.52 2.58
C VAL A 119 9.08 4.27 3.43
N PHE A 120 8.11 3.36 3.33
CA PHE A 120 7.99 2.21 4.25
C PHE A 120 8.34 0.86 3.60
N LYS A 121 8.66 0.84 2.30
CA LYS A 121 9.03 -0.39 1.56
C LYS A 121 8.01 -1.51 1.69
N THR A 122 6.74 -1.14 1.83
CA THR A 122 5.60 -2.06 1.92
C THR A 122 5.42 -2.86 0.61
N HIS A 123 4.61 -3.91 0.63
CA HIS A 123 4.22 -4.64 -0.58
C HIS A 123 2.72 -4.45 -0.81
N PRO A 124 2.27 -4.04 -2.01
CA PRO A 124 0.85 -3.89 -2.28
C PRO A 124 0.19 -5.27 -2.37
N ALA A 125 -0.94 -5.44 -1.66
CA ALA A 125 -1.66 -6.71 -1.61
C ALA A 125 -2.78 -6.82 -2.64
N ILE A 126 -3.48 -5.71 -2.90
CA ILE A 126 -4.54 -5.62 -3.91
C ILE A 126 -4.39 -4.34 -4.71
N THR A 127 -4.86 -4.36 -5.95
CA THR A 127 -5.03 -3.17 -6.79
C THR A 127 -6.52 -2.98 -7.06
N LYS A 128 -7.08 -1.88 -6.52
CA LYS A 128 -8.54 -1.61 -6.51
C LYS A 128 -9.16 -1.48 -7.91
N TYR A 129 -8.33 -1.19 -8.91
CA TYR A 129 -8.77 -0.80 -10.23
C TYR A 129 -9.18 -1.96 -11.14
N PHE A 130 -8.61 -3.16 -10.97
CA PHE A 130 -9.02 -4.34 -11.72
C PHE A 130 -10.51 -4.70 -11.51
N TYR A 131 -11.07 -4.37 -10.35
CA TYR A 131 -12.45 -4.70 -10.00
C TYR A 131 -13.48 -3.60 -10.27
N LYS A 132 -13.06 -2.34 -10.39
CA LYS A 132 -13.96 -1.24 -10.79
C LYS A 132 -14.47 -1.42 -12.23
N ASP A 133 -13.73 -2.14 -13.08
CA ASP A 133 -14.11 -2.42 -14.48
C ASP A 133 -14.99 -3.68 -14.62
N SER A 134 -14.79 -4.69 -13.77
CA SER A 134 -15.53 -5.97 -13.86
C SER A 134 -16.88 -5.98 -13.11
N ALA A 135 -17.07 -5.10 -12.14
CA ALA A 135 -18.34 -4.95 -11.44
C ALA A 135 -18.79 -3.48 -11.55
N ASN A 136 -19.95 -3.26 -12.16
CA ASN A 136 -20.63 -1.95 -12.25
C ASN A 136 -21.06 -1.37 -10.86
N ASN A 137 -20.45 -1.83 -9.78
CA ASN A 137 -20.63 -1.41 -8.40
C ASN A 137 -19.28 -0.94 -7.86
N THR A 138 -19.26 0.30 -7.37
CA THR A 138 -18.08 0.84 -6.68
C THR A 138 -17.91 0.07 -5.37
N VAL A 139 -16.98 -0.89 -5.32
CA VAL A 139 -16.66 -1.61 -4.08
C VAL A 139 -16.10 -0.60 -3.09
N LYS A 140 -16.89 -0.28 -2.05
CA LYS A 140 -16.45 0.55 -0.93
C LYS A 140 -15.44 -0.27 -0.13
N GLY A 141 -14.28 0.31 0.15
CA GLY A 141 -13.24 -0.31 0.97
C GLY A 141 -12.00 0.56 1.09
N PHE A 142 -10.96 0.10 1.78
CA PHE A 142 -9.72 0.87 2.01
C PHE A 142 -9.01 1.27 0.71
N ASP A 143 -8.52 2.50 0.63
CA ASP A 143 -7.78 3.08 -0.51
C ASP A 143 -6.47 2.36 -0.82
N ALA A 144 -5.80 1.85 0.21
CA ALA A 144 -4.59 1.06 0.04
C ALA A 144 -4.61 -0.15 0.97
N VAL A 145 -4.24 -1.32 0.45
CA VAL A 145 -4.02 -2.53 1.25
C VAL A 145 -2.61 -3.01 0.97
N HIS A 146 -1.75 -2.85 1.96
CA HIS A 146 -0.33 -3.13 1.87
C HIS A 146 0.07 -4.11 2.97
N VAL A 147 1.22 -4.75 2.80
CA VAL A 147 1.79 -5.62 3.83
C VAL A 147 3.27 -5.34 4.04
N ILE A 148 3.74 -5.59 5.25
CA ILE A 148 5.17 -5.63 5.57
C ILE A 148 5.49 -7.02 6.09
N ALA A 149 6.51 -7.65 5.51
CA ALA A 149 7.07 -8.88 6.06
C ALA A 149 8.01 -8.50 7.21
N THR A 150 7.71 -8.97 8.42
CA THR A 150 8.54 -8.80 9.61
C THR A 150 9.00 -10.15 10.12
N GLU A 151 9.95 -10.15 11.06
CA GLU A 151 10.42 -11.37 11.73
C GLU A 151 9.28 -12.16 12.40
N THR A 152 8.26 -11.46 12.90
CA THR A 152 7.15 -12.05 13.66
C THR A 152 5.94 -12.42 12.80
N GLY A 153 5.97 -12.11 11.50
CA GLY A 153 4.94 -12.48 10.54
C GLY A 153 4.69 -11.44 9.45
N LEU A 154 3.43 -11.31 9.08
CA LEU A 154 2.97 -10.33 8.12
C LEU A 154 2.20 -9.25 8.87
N GLU A 155 2.55 -7.99 8.65
CA GLU A 155 1.77 -6.85 9.11
C GLU A 155 0.85 -6.39 8.00
N LEU A 156 -0.43 -6.15 8.32
CA LEU A 156 -1.41 -5.64 7.37
C LEU A 156 -1.55 -4.13 7.56
N TRP A 157 -1.43 -3.39 6.47
CA TRP A 157 -1.53 -1.94 6.45
C TRP A 157 -2.75 -1.56 5.62
N LEU A 158 -3.70 -0.91 6.28
CA LEU A 158 -4.96 -0.47 5.68
C LEU A 158 -4.95 1.06 5.65
N GLY A 159 -5.04 1.60 4.44
CA GLY A 159 -4.84 3.00 4.14
C GLY A 159 -6.12 3.68 3.67
N GLU A 160 -6.34 4.91 4.11
CA GLU A 160 -7.38 5.83 3.63
C GLU A 160 -6.70 7.14 3.21
N SER A 161 -7.15 7.76 2.12
CA SER A 161 -6.60 8.99 1.57
C SER A 161 -7.67 10.05 1.33
N LYS A 162 -7.49 11.25 1.88
CA LYS A 162 -8.45 12.34 1.71
C LYS A 162 -7.77 13.70 1.61
N PHE A 163 -8.23 14.52 0.66
CA PHE A 163 -7.72 15.89 0.49
C PHE A 163 -8.55 16.89 1.28
N TYR A 164 -7.85 17.70 2.08
CA TYR A 164 -8.44 18.80 2.85
C TYR A 164 -7.76 20.11 2.51
N LYS A 165 -8.51 21.21 2.64
CA LYS A 165 -7.94 22.56 2.53
C LYS A 165 -7.27 22.98 3.83
N GLU A 166 -7.86 22.58 4.96
CA GLU A 166 -7.41 22.93 6.30
C GLU A 166 -6.91 21.68 7.05
N ILE A 167 -5.78 21.81 7.75
CA ILE A 167 -5.16 20.71 8.47
C ILE A 167 -5.99 20.23 9.67
N SER A 168 -6.71 21.14 10.33
CA SER A 168 -7.56 20.81 11.49
C SER A 168 -8.75 19.92 11.08
N GLU A 169 -9.34 20.18 9.92
CA GLU A 169 -10.38 19.35 9.33
C GLU A 169 -9.82 17.98 8.94
N ALA A 170 -8.63 17.94 8.35
CA ALA A 170 -7.94 16.71 7.98
C ALA A 170 -7.74 15.78 9.17
N ILE A 171 -7.19 16.33 10.27
CA ILE A 171 -6.95 15.56 11.50
C ILE A 171 -8.26 15.06 12.10
N SER A 172 -9.27 15.92 12.20
CA SER A 172 -10.56 15.57 12.80
C SER A 172 -11.26 14.46 12.01
N ALA A 173 -11.25 14.55 10.69
CA ALA A 173 -11.84 13.55 9.82
C ALA A 173 -11.05 12.23 9.84
N ALA A 174 -9.72 12.26 9.81
CA ALA A 174 -8.88 11.07 9.94
C ALA A 174 -9.17 10.31 11.24
N ILE A 175 -9.34 11.01 12.37
CA ILE A 175 -9.70 10.40 13.66
C ILE A 175 -11.10 9.76 13.59
N ALA A 176 -12.06 10.42 12.96
CA ALA A 176 -13.42 9.88 12.81
C ALA A 176 -13.43 8.63 11.92
N ASP A 177 -12.71 8.65 10.81
CA ASP A 177 -12.58 7.53 9.88
C ASP A 177 -11.89 6.32 10.55
N LEU A 178 -10.81 6.54 11.31
CA LEU A 178 -10.15 5.48 12.07
C LEU A 178 -11.12 4.80 13.04
N LYS A 179 -11.99 5.55 13.72
CA LYS A 179 -13.01 4.97 14.62
C LYS A 179 -14.08 4.19 13.85
N ALA A 180 -14.50 4.69 12.69
CA ALA A 180 -15.51 4.02 11.87
C ALA A 180 -14.97 2.71 11.25
N HIS A 181 -13.75 2.75 10.70
CA HIS A 181 -13.15 1.67 9.95
C HIS A 181 -12.52 0.57 10.81
N THR A 182 -12.35 0.81 12.11
CA THR A 182 -11.92 -0.23 13.07
C THR A 182 -13.09 -1.04 13.65
N GLY A 183 -14.32 -0.73 13.25
CA GLY A 183 -15.51 -1.49 13.60
C GLY A 183 -15.45 -2.95 13.10
N ARG A 184 -15.88 -3.89 13.94
CA ARG A 184 -15.86 -5.35 13.65
C ARG A 184 -16.45 -5.68 12.29
N ASP A 185 -17.68 -5.23 12.04
CA ASP A 185 -18.45 -5.66 10.87
C ASP A 185 -17.84 -5.10 9.58
N TYR A 186 -17.39 -3.83 9.62
CA TYR A 186 -16.65 -3.20 8.54
C TYR A 186 -15.35 -3.96 8.23
N MET A 187 -14.53 -4.25 9.25
CA MET A 187 -13.30 -5.01 9.07
C MET A 187 -13.54 -6.39 8.47
N ARG A 188 -14.62 -7.08 8.89
CA ARG A 188 -14.97 -8.39 8.34
C ARG A 188 -15.43 -8.30 6.89
N SER A 189 -16.24 -7.31 6.52
CA SER A 189 -16.63 -7.10 5.12
C SER A 189 -15.42 -6.77 4.25
N GLU A 190 -14.52 -5.92 4.73
CA GLU A 190 -13.29 -5.56 4.02
C GLU A 190 -12.37 -6.76 3.80
N PHE A 191 -12.19 -7.61 4.81
CA PHE A 191 -11.38 -8.82 4.66
C PHE A 191 -11.94 -9.78 3.62
N MET A 192 -13.27 -9.89 3.50
CA MET A 192 -13.89 -10.68 2.44
C MET A 192 -13.58 -10.10 1.06
N VAL A 193 -13.66 -8.78 0.91
CA VAL A 193 -13.32 -8.08 -0.33
C VAL A 193 -11.84 -8.32 -0.68
N ILE A 194 -10.92 -8.11 0.26
CA ILE A 194 -9.47 -8.31 0.06
C ILE A 194 -9.18 -9.74 -0.40
N ARG A 195 -9.77 -10.76 0.24
CA ARG A 195 -9.55 -12.17 -0.15
C ARG A 195 -9.99 -12.47 -1.57
N ASN A 196 -11.11 -11.89 -2.00
CA ASN A 196 -11.64 -12.11 -3.34
C ASN A 196 -10.78 -11.44 -4.42
N MET A 197 -10.13 -10.31 -4.09
CA MET A 197 -9.28 -9.56 -5.01
C MET A 197 -7.82 -10.02 -5.02
N LEU A 198 -7.46 -10.94 -4.12
CA LEU A 198 -6.07 -11.35 -3.93
C LEU A 198 -5.58 -12.23 -5.10
N ASP A 199 -4.53 -11.79 -5.78
CA ASP A 199 -3.85 -12.60 -6.78
C ASP A 199 -3.14 -13.78 -6.11
N LYS A 200 -3.57 -15.02 -6.44
CA LYS A 200 -3.03 -16.24 -5.84
C LYS A 200 -1.56 -16.51 -6.19
N SER A 201 -1.04 -15.89 -7.26
CA SER A 201 0.38 -15.99 -7.63
C SER A 201 1.27 -15.01 -6.86
N TRP A 202 0.69 -14.12 -6.05
CA TRP A 202 1.43 -13.19 -5.22
C TRP A 202 2.09 -13.91 -4.03
N PRO A 203 3.40 -13.70 -3.76
CA PRO A 203 4.15 -14.50 -2.78
C PRO A 203 3.59 -14.50 -1.35
N TYR A 204 2.84 -13.45 -0.98
CA TYR A 204 2.26 -13.33 0.36
C TYR A 204 0.79 -13.72 0.42
N ALA A 205 0.19 -14.21 -0.68
CA ALA A 205 -1.24 -14.47 -0.79
C ALA A 205 -1.75 -15.41 0.30
N ASP A 206 -1.12 -16.59 0.44
CA ASP A 206 -1.51 -17.59 1.46
C ASP A 206 -1.33 -17.07 2.89
N ARG A 207 -0.27 -16.29 3.13
CA ARG A 207 0.00 -15.71 4.45
C ARG A 207 -1.04 -14.66 4.81
N LEU A 208 -1.39 -13.79 3.86
CA LEU A 208 -2.42 -12.78 4.05
C LEU A 208 -3.79 -13.42 4.21
N GLU A 209 -4.15 -14.42 3.41
CA GLU A 209 -5.42 -15.13 3.51
C GLU A 209 -5.59 -15.83 4.87
N LYS A 210 -4.53 -16.45 5.39
CA LYS A 210 -4.52 -16.99 6.76
C LYS A 210 -4.64 -15.89 7.80
N LEU A 211 -3.98 -14.75 7.57
CA LEU A 211 -4.05 -13.61 8.48
C LEU A 211 -5.49 -13.14 8.60
N ILE A 212 -6.17 -12.81 7.47
CA ILE A 212 -7.53 -12.23 7.37
C ILE A 212 -8.69 -13.25 7.40
N HIS A 213 -8.41 -14.47 7.85
CA HIS A 213 -9.42 -15.53 7.86
C HIS A 213 -10.57 -15.21 8.86
N PRO A 214 -11.84 -15.50 8.51
CA PRO A 214 -12.99 -15.25 9.40
C PRO A 214 -12.85 -15.85 10.81
N ASN A 215 -12.19 -17.00 10.91
CA ASN A 215 -12.00 -17.72 12.18
C ASN A 215 -10.81 -17.21 13.02
N VAL A 216 -10.04 -16.23 12.53
CA VAL A 216 -8.96 -15.61 13.32
C VAL A 216 -9.55 -14.43 14.11
N SER A 217 -9.27 -14.34 15.41
CA SER A 217 -9.72 -13.24 16.27
C SER A 217 -9.15 -11.90 15.80
N LEU A 218 -9.99 -10.87 15.74
CA LEU A 218 -9.61 -9.48 15.43
C LEU A 218 -8.55 -8.91 16.40
N ASP A 219 -8.47 -9.42 17.64
CA ASP A 219 -7.45 -9.01 18.62
C ASP A 219 -6.04 -9.46 18.23
N ARG A 220 -5.92 -10.53 17.44
CA ARG A 220 -4.64 -10.96 16.87
C ARG A 220 -4.16 -9.99 15.78
N TYR A 221 -5.09 -9.27 15.15
CA TYR A 221 -4.80 -8.29 14.10
C TYR A 221 -4.48 -6.93 14.66
N SER A 222 -5.15 -6.47 15.73
CA SER A 222 -4.86 -5.17 16.33
C SER A 222 -3.39 -5.04 16.78
N ARG A 223 -2.73 -6.18 17.06
CA ARG A 223 -1.29 -6.27 17.36
C ARG A 223 -0.36 -6.29 16.14
N ARG A 224 -0.89 -6.49 14.93
CA ARG A 224 -0.14 -6.70 13.67
C ARG A 224 -0.67 -5.82 12.52
N CYS A 225 -1.51 -4.84 12.84
CA CYS A 225 -2.16 -3.98 11.86
C CYS A 225 -1.76 -2.53 12.14
N VAL A 226 -1.32 -1.84 11.09
CA VAL A 226 -1.05 -0.40 11.16
C VAL A 226 -2.05 0.29 10.26
N SER A 227 -3.10 0.84 10.87
CA SER A 227 -4.03 1.72 10.16
C SER A 227 -3.34 3.06 9.90
N ARG A 228 -3.26 3.46 8.63
CA ARG A 228 -2.70 4.76 8.24
C ARG A 228 -3.74 5.58 7.50
N CYS A 229 -3.82 6.86 7.86
CA CYS A 229 -4.59 7.84 7.11
C CYS A 229 -3.60 8.84 6.51
N CYS A 230 -3.73 9.12 5.22
CA CYS A 230 -2.97 10.14 4.51
C CYS A 230 -3.86 11.32 4.12
#